data_AF-A0A9E1UX69-F1
#
_entry.id   AF-A0A9E1UX69-F1
#
_cell.length_a   1.000
_cell.length_b   1.000
_cell.length_c   1.000
_cell.angle_alpha   90.00
_cell.angle_beta   90.00
_cell.angle_gamma   90.00
#
_symmetry.space_group_name_H-M   'P 1'
#
loop_
_entity.id
_entity.type
_entity.pdbx_description
1 polymer ?
#
loop_
_entity_poly.entity_id
_entity_poly.type
_entity_poly.pdbx_seq_one_letter_code
_entity_poly.pdbx_strand_id
1 'polypeptide(L)' 'MDYRPIMSTLGYVLSPDRQRVLMVHRVARDDDEQLGKFNGLGGHMEPAEDIAACMIREI' A
#
# COMPACT_ATOMS: atom_id res chain seq x y z
N MET A 1 -11.40 -24.01 -4.13
CA MET A 1 -11.53 -22.69 -3.47
C MET A 1 -11.68 -21.67 -4.56
N ASP A 2 -12.73 -20.86 -4.51
CA ASP A 2 -12.92 -19.77 -5.48
C ASP A 2 -11.90 -18.67 -5.18
N TYR A 3 -11.11 -18.30 -6.19
CA TYR A 3 -10.15 -17.21 -6.08
C TYR A 3 -10.88 -15.87 -5.99
N ARG A 4 -10.59 -15.09 -4.93
CA ARG A 4 -11.16 -13.76 -4.69
C ARG A 4 -10.02 -12.74 -4.66
N PRO A 5 -9.65 -12.14 -5.82
CA PRO A 5 -8.59 -11.15 -5.86
C PRO A 5 -8.97 -9.90 -5.06
N ILE A 6 -8.02 -9.35 -4.32
CA ILE A 6 -8.13 -8.04 -3.67
C ILE A 6 -7.31 -7.06 -4.51
N MET A 7 -7.96 -6.02 -5.02
CA MET A 7 -7.28 -4.97 -5.78
C MET A 7 -6.71 -3.92 -4.83
N SER A 8 -5.49 -3.45 -5.11
CA SER A 8 -4.77 -2.51 -4.24
C SER A 8 -3.97 -1.52 -5.08
N THR A 9 -3.67 -0.37 -4.48
CA THR A 9 -2.77 0.63 -5.04
C THR A 9 -1.42 0.59 -4.34
N LEU A 10 -0.36 0.96 -5.07
CA LEU A 10 0.99 1.13 -4.51
C LEU A 10 1.62 2.39 -5.12
N GLY A 11 2.04 3.31 -4.25
CA GLY A 11 2.63 4.60 -4.60
C GLY A 11 4.05 4.71 -4.07
N TYR A 12 4.93 5.34 -4.87
CA TYR A 12 6.29 5.68 -4.47
C TYR A 12 6.43 7.18 -4.31
N VAL A 13 6.58 7.62 -3.05
CA VAL A 13 7.00 8.99 -2.75
C VAL A 13 8.52 9.05 -2.83
N LEU A 14 9.04 9.74 -3.85
CA LEU A 14 10.47 9.87 -4.06
C LEU A 14 11.06 10.97 -3.17
N SER A 15 12.29 10.76 -2.70
CA SER A 15 13.12 11.86 -2.19
C SER A 15 13.35 12.91 -3.28
N PRO A 16 13.68 14.17 -2.93
CA PRO A 16 13.91 15.23 -3.92
C PRO A 16 14.99 14.87 -4.97
N ASP A 17 16.01 14.10 -4.57
CA ASP A 17 17.09 13.59 -5.42
C ASP A 17 16.70 12.33 -6.24
N ARG A 18 15.51 11.78 -6.02
CA ARG A 18 14.97 10.55 -6.63
C ARG A 18 15.82 9.30 -6.43
N GLN A 19 16.72 9.28 -5.45
CA GLN A 19 17.55 8.11 -5.12
C GLN A 19 16.93 7.20 -4.06
N ARG A 20 15.90 7.68 -3.36
CA ARG A 20 15.23 6.95 -2.29
C ARG A 20 13.72 7.04 -2.44
N VAL A 21 13.02 6.06 -1.90
CA VAL A 21 11.57 6.04 -1.79
C VAL A 21 11.18 5.91 -0.32
N LEU A 22 10.07 6.54 0.06
CA LEU A 22 9.46 6.34 1.37
C LEU A 22 8.84 4.95 1.46
N MET A 23 9.01 4.29 2.60
CA MET A 23 8.52 2.94 2.87
C MET A 23 7.84 2.92 4.26
N VAL A 24 6.85 2.05 4.43
CA VAL A 24 6.16 1.80 5.70
C VAL A 24 6.70 0.52 6.33
N HIS A 25 7.18 0.60 7.57
CA HIS A 25 7.57 -0.58 8.35
C HIS A 25 6.35 -1.14 9.08
N ARG A 26 5.96 -2.37 8.74
CA ARG A 26 4.75 -3.03 9.27
C ARG A 26 5.04 -3.58 10.68
N VAL A 27 4.63 -2.86 11.73
CA VAL A 27 4.94 -3.24 13.13
C VAL A 27 3.72 -3.25 14.07
N ALA A 28 2.54 -2.92 13.55
CA ALA A 28 1.39 -2.58 14.40
C ALA A 28 0.51 -3.78 14.80
N ARG A 29 0.62 -4.92 14.11
CA ARG A 29 -0.30 -6.05 14.22
C ARG A 29 0.48 -7.37 14.21
N ASP A 30 0.41 -8.12 15.30
CA ASP A 30 1.15 -9.37 15.47
C ASP A 30 0.70 -10.50 14.51
N ASP A 31 -0.53 -10.40 14.01
CA ASP A 31 -1.14 -11.34 13.06
C ASP A 31 -0.99 -10.89 11.59
N ASP A 32 -0.28 -9.79 11.33
CA ASP A 32 -0.02 -9.31 9.99
C ASP A 32 1.00 -10.21 9.28
N GLU A 33 0.61 -10.81 8.15
CA GLU A 33 1.50 -11.64 7.32
C GLU A 33 2.74 -10.86 6.81
N GLN A 34 2.69 -9.53 6.85
CA GLN A 34 3.78 -8.64 6.47
C GLN A 34 4.53 -8.03 7.68
N LEU A 35 4.27 -8.50 8.91
CA LEU A 35 4.94 -8.02 10.12
C LEU A 35 6.47 -8.04 9.98
N GLY A 36 7.12 -6.94 10.36
CA GLY A 36 8.57 -6.72 10.28
C GLY A 36 9.10 -6.37 8.89
N LYS A 37 8.23 -6.29 7.86
CA LYS A 37 8.65 -5.96 6.49
C LYS A 37 8.41 -4.48 6.16
N PHE A 38 9.12 -4.02 5.14
CA PHE A 38 8.94 -2.69 4.55
C PHE A 38 8.08 -2.80 3.28
N ASN A 39 7.00 -2.04 3.24
CA ASN A 39 6.09 -1.96 2.09
C ASN A 39 6.09 -0.54 1.49
N GLY A 40 5.67 -0.41 0.23
CA GLY A 40 5.34 0.90 -0.33
C GLY A 40 4.03 1.45 0.25
N LEU A 41 3.73 2.71 -0.07
CA LEU A 41 2.52 3.38 0.41
C LEU A 41 1.31 2.98 -0.43
N GLY A 42 0.13 2.94 0.18
CA GLY A 42 -1.12 2.56 -0.50
C GLY A 42 -1.91 1.55 0.30
N GLY A 43 -3.00 1.08 -0.29
CA GLY A 43 -3.95 0.21 0.37
C GLY A 43 -4.91 -0.49 -0.58
N HIS A 44 -5.87 -1.19 0.00
CA HIS A 44 -6.89 -1.93 -0.75
C HIS A 44 -7.97 -0.96 -1.26
N MET A 45 -8.48 -1.25 -2.45
CA MET A 45 -9.57 -0.45 -3.03
C MET A 45 -10.89 -0.76 -2.34
N GLU A 46 -11.72 0.27 -2.18
CA GLU A 46 -13.11 0.12 -1.77
C GLU A 46 -14.02 -0.17 -2.98
N PRO A 47 -15.22 -0.77 -2.78
CA PRO A 47 -16.16 -0.98 -3.86
C PRO A 47 -16.53 0.32 -4.58
N ALA A 48 -16.54 0.29 -5.92
CA ALA A 48 -16.81 1.42 -6.81
C ALA A 48 -15.79 2.59 -6.74
N GLU A 49 -14.68 2.40 -6.04
CA GLU A 49 -13.55 3.33 -6.06
C GLU A 49 -12.70 3.12 -7.33
N ASP A 50 -12.18 4.19 -7.92
CA ASP A 50 -11.17 4.09 -8.97
C ASP A 50 -9.74 4.12 -8.40
N ILE A 51 -8.75 3.73 -9.22
CA ILE A 51 -7.35 3.62 -8.79
C ILE A 51 -6.78 4.96 -8.30
N ALA A 52 -7.14 6.07 -8.93
CA ALA A 52 -6.62 7.38 -8.57
C ALA A 52 -7.26 7.87 -7.25
N ALA A 53 -8.58 7.70 -7.10
CA ALA A 53 -9.30 8.00 -5.87
C ALA A 53 -8.75 7.19 -4.67
N CYS A 54 -8.50 5.90 -4.86
CA CYS A 54 -7.89 5.05 -3.84
C CYS A 54 -6.50 5.55 -3.42
N MET A 55 -5.64 5.90 -4.38
CA MET A 55 -4.31 6.42 -4.07
C MET A 55 -4.36 7.73 -3.27
N ILE A 56 -5.28 8.64 -3.64
CA ILE A 56 -5.47 9.93 -2.96
C ILE A 56 -5.97 9.74 -1.52
N ARG A 57 -6.78 8.72 -1.25
CA ARG A 57 -7.27 8.42 0.10
C ARG A 57 -6.19 7.85 1.01
N GLU A 58 -5.27 7.05 0.46
CA GLU A 58 -4.25 6.32 1.21
C GLU A 58 -2.99 7.15 1.54
N ILE A 59 -2.73 8.25 0.82
CA ILE A 59 -1.57 9.14 0.99
C ILE A 59 -2.02 10.55 1.35
#